data_AF-A0A7S3J1C7-F1
#
_entry.id   AF-A0A7S3J1C7-F1
#
_cell.length_a   1.000
_cell.length_b   1.000
_cell.length_c   1.000
_cell.angle_alpha   90.00
_cell.angle_beta   90.00
_cell.angle_gamma   90.00
#
_symmetry.space_group_name_H-M   'P 1'
#
loop_
_entity.id
_entity.type
_entity.pdbx_description
1 polymer ?
#
loop_
_entity_poly.entity_id
_entity_poly.type
_entity_poly.pdbx_seq_one_letter_code
_entity_poly.pdbx_strand_id
1 'polypeptide(L)'
;DDDRYHKILTQDGSKPVDIFKDFQEREKEKFNSYKVKFKSLLKSKAIKLSIDINREEFEKALCEVEECSAYSQDIKDLLYEYYVFKVKQKKESTNKKSKQSESQTSNKKKKKRSRSKERKRAES
;
A
#
# COMPACT_ATOMS: atom_id res chain seq x y z
N ASP A 1 22.72 -2.04 -27.03
CA ASP A 1 21.81 -1.60 -28.10
C ASP A 1 20.95 -2.77 -28.57
N ASP A 2 19.63 -2.58 -28.70
CA ASP A 2 18.70 -3.61 -29.17
C ASP A 2 18.17 -3.20 -30.55
N ASP A 3 18.49 -3.99 -31.58
CA ASP A 3 18.09 -3.73 -32.98
C ASP A 3 16.56 -3.60 -33.14
N ARG A 4 15.77 -4.22 -32.26
CA ARG A 4 14.31 -4.10 -32.27
C ARG A 4 13.88 -2.69 -31.86
N TYR A 5 14.58 -2.06 -30.93
CA TYR A 5 14.29 -0.68 -30.53
C TYR A 5 14.61 0.30 -31.66
N HIS A 6 15.72 0.10 -32.38
CA HIS A 6 16.07 0.94 -33.54
C HIS A 6 15.06 0.81 -34.69
N LYS A 7 14.48 -0.37 -34.92
CA LYS A 7 13.41 -0.56 -35.90
C LYS A 7 12.10 0.15 -35.54
N ILE A 8 11.80 0.28 -34.25
CA ILE A 8 10.61 1.01 -33.78
C ILE A 8 10.80 2.53 -33.97
N LEU A 9 12.03 3.03 -33.82
CA LEU A 9 12.33 4.46 -34.01
C LEU A 9 12.12 4.94 -35.45
N THR A 10 12.25 4.05 -36.43
CA THR A 10 12.16 4.39 -37.86
C THR A 10 10.78 4.11 -38.48
N GLN A 11 9.83 3.57 -37.71
CA GLN A 11 8.46 3.37 -38.17
C GLN A 11 7.63 4.65 -38.04
N ASP A 12 7.00 5.07 -39.15
CA ASP A 12 6.01 6.16 -39.14
C ASP A 12 4.70 5.69 -38.48
N GLY A 13 4.24 6.43 -37.46
CA GLY A 13 2.99 6.14 -36.74
C GLY A 13 3.09 6.37 -35.23
N SER A 14 3.34 5.30 -34.47
CA SER A 14 3.40 5.34 -33.01
C SER A 14 4.81 5.61 -32.51
N LYS A 15 5.00 6.63 -31.67
CA LYS A 15 6.32 6.89 -31.07
C LYS A 15 6.65 5.76 -30.09
N PRO A 16 7.95 5.40 -29.90
CA PRO A 16 8.36 4.40 -28.91
C PRO A 16 7.81 4.67 -27.50
N VAL A 17 7.66 5.95 -27.15
CA VAL A 17 7.08 6.40 -25.87
C VAL A 17 5.61 5.98 -25.74
N ASP A 18 4.84 6.04 -26.82
CA ASP A 18 3.41 5.70 -26.79
C ASP A 18 3.24 4.18 -26.69
N ILE A 19 4.05 3.41 -27.43
CA ILE A 19 4.10 1.94 -27.31
C ILE A 19 4.47 1.51 -25.88
N PHE A 20 5.41 2.22 -25.26
CA PHE A 20 5.79 1.94 -23.88
C PHE A 20 4.68 2.28 -22.88
N LYS A 21 3.95 3.38 -23.09
CA LYS A 21 2.78 3.73 -22.26
C LYS A 21 1.68 2.67 -22.37
N ASP A 22 1.34 2.24 -23.58
CA ASP A 22 0.33 1.21 -23.81
C ASP A 22 0.72 -0.11 -23.14
N PHE A 23 2.01 -0.48 -23.22
CA PHE A 23 2.55 -1.63 -22.50
C PHE A 23 2.40 -1.46 -20.98
N GLN A 24 2.76 -0.30 -20.43
CA GLN A 24 2.60 -0.04 -19.00
C GLN A 24 1.13 -0.10 -18.56
N GLU A 25 0.21 0.45 -19.34
CA GLU A 25 -1.21 0.41 -19.03
C GLU A 25 -1.75 -1.02 -19.03
N ARG A 26 -1.38 -1.82 -20.05
CA ARG A 26 -1.74 -3.24 -20.10
C ARG A 26 -1.21 -4.02 -18.90
N GLU A 27 0.05 -3.81 -18.52
CA GLU A 27 0.63 -4.47 -17.35
C GLU A 27 -0.02 -4.01 -16.04
N LYS A 28 -0.39 -2.72 -15.92
CA LYS A 28 -1.16 -2.20 -14.77
C LYS A 28 -2.54 -2.83 -14.67
N GLU A 29 -3.25 -2.96 -15.78
CA GLU A 29 -4.57 -3.60 -15.83
C GLU A 29 -4.48 -5.08 -15.45
N LYS A 30 -3.52 -5.78 -16.05
CA LYS A 30 -3.22 -7.18 -15.72
C LYS A 30 -2.95 -7.32 -14.23
N PHE A 31 -2.07 -6.52 -13.66
CA PHE A 31 -1.80 -6.53 -12.23
C PHE A 31 -3.05 -6.21 -11.39
N ASN A 32 -3.84 -5.21 -11.77
CA ASN A 32 -5.06 -4.87 -11.04
C ASN A 32 -6.05 -6.03 -11.00
N SER A 33 -6.19 -6.78 -12.10
CA SER A 33 -7.05 -7.97 -12.14
C SER A 33 -6.60 -9.04 -11.14
N TYR A 34 -5.30 -9.37 -11.10
CA TYR A 34 -4.73 -10.33 -10.15
C TYR A 34 -4.83 -9.84 -8.72
N LYS A 35 -4.60 -8.55 -8.48
CA LYS A 35 -4.73 -7.93 -7.16
C LYS A 35 -6.15 -8.00 -6.60
N VAL A 36 -7.17 -7.79 -7.43
CA VAL A 36 -8.57 -7.94 -6.99
C VAL A 36 -8.87 -9.39 -6.63
N LYS A 37 -8.47 -10.34 -7.48
CA LYS A 37 -8.61 -11.78 -7.21
C LYS A 37 -7.89 -12.19 -5.93
N PHE A 38 -6.63 -11.79 -5.77
CA PHE A 38 -5.83 -12.05 -4.58
C PHE A 38 -6.49 -11.52 -3.29
N LYS A 39 -7.00 -10.28 -3.31
CA LYS A 39 -7.73 -9.74 -2.15
C LYS A 39 -9.01 -10.49 -1.85
N SER A 40 -9.73 -10.91 -2.87
CA SER A 40 -10.94 -11.72 -2.72
C SER A 40 -10.60 -13.06 -2.07
N LEU A 41 -9.52 -13.70 -2.53
CA LEU A 41 -9.02 -14.98 -2.01
C LEU A 41 -8.57 -14.89 -0.55
N LEU A 42 -7.82 -13.85 -0.17
CA LEU A 42 -7.45 -13.64 1.23
C LEU A 42 -8.68 -13.54 2.14
N LYS A 43 -9.76 -12.91 1.66
CA LYS A 43 -11.00 -12.77 2.42
C LYS A 43 -11.80 -14.08 2.47
N SER A 44 -11.98 -14.75 1.34
CA SER A 44 -12.81 -15.96 1.24
C SER A 44 -12.20 -17.13 2.00
N LYS A 45 -10.87 -17.30 1.94
CA LYS A 45 -10.14 -18.34 2.66
C LYS A 45 -9.70 -17.92 4.07
N ALA A 46 -10.09 -16.73 4.53
CA ALA A 46 -9.72 -16.17 5.83
C ALA A 46 -8.19 -16.18 6.11
N ILE A 47 -7.37 -16.06 5.06
CA ILE A 47 -5.91 -16.08 5.16
C ILE A 47 -5.46 -14.76 5.80
N LYS A 48 -4.94 -14.85 7.02
CA LYS A 48 -4.35 -13.72 7.73
C LYS A 48 -2.84 -13.72 7.53
N LEU A 49 -2.38 -12.89 6.61
CA LEU A 49 -0.95 -12.64 6.43
C LEU A 49 -0.44 -11.74 7.56
N SER A 50 0.74 -12.07 8.08
CA SER A 50 1.39 -11.26 9.12
C SER A 50 1.81 -9.90 8.58
N ILE A 51 2.08 -8.98 9.49
CA ILE A 51 2.57 -7.63 9.20
C ILE A 51 4.05 -7.67 8.76
N ASP A 52 4.81 -8.58 9.35
CA ASP A 52 6.24 -8.76 9.06
C ASP A 52 6.45 -10.08 8.28
N ILE A 53 5.50 -10.40 7.40
CA ILE A 53 5.52 -11.63 6.60
C ILE A 53 6.75 -11.67 5.70
N ASN A 54 7.42 -12.82 5.67
CA ASN A 54 8.53 -13.08 4.77
C ASN A 54 8.05 -13.59 3.41
N ARG A 55 8.88 -13.46 2.38
CA ARG A 55 8.54 -13.89 1.01
C ARG A 55 8.17 -15.38 0.94
N GLU A 56 8.94 -16.24 1.60
CA GLU A 56 8.66 -17.68 1.63
C GLU A 56 7.32 -18.01 2.31
N GLU A 57 6.97 -17.31 3.39
CA GLU A 57 5.69 -17.49 4.08
C GLU A 57 4.52 -17.01 3.21
N PHE A 58 4.73 -15.91 2.48
CA PHE A 58 3.75 -15.39 1.53
C PHE A 58 3.51 -16.37 0.37
N GLU A 59 4.58 -16.95 -0.18
CA GLU A 59 4.48 -17.95 -1.24
C GLU A 59 3.79 -19.23 -0.76
N LYS A 60 4.11 -19.71 0.46
CA LYS A 60 3.39 -20.85 1.07
C LYS A 60 1.89 -20.57 1.19
N ALA A 61 1.51 -19.41 1.72
CA ALA A 61 0.10 -19.02 1.84
C ALA A 61 -0.60 -18.88 0.48
N LEU A 62 0.14 -18.51 -0.58
CA LEU A 62 -0.39 -18.49 -1.94
C LEU A 62 -0.51 -19.90 -2.54
N CYS A 63 0.44 -20.80 -2.27
CA CYS A 63 0.41 -22.18 -2.77
C CYS A 63 -0.72 -23.01 -2.16
N GLU A 64 -1.19 -22.69 -0.96
CA GLU A 64 -2.41 -23.26 -0.37
C GLU A 64 -3.70 -22.90 -1.15
N VAL A 65 -3.58 -22.04 -2.15
CA VAL A 65 -4.67 -21.65 -3.05
C VAL A 65 -4.34 -22.10 -4.47
N GLU A 66 -5.04 -23.13 -4.93
CA GLU A 66 -4.88 -23.66 -6.30
C GLU A 66 -4.98 -22.58 -7.38
N GLU A 67 -5.84 -21.58 -7.20
CA GLU A 67 -5.96 -20.45 -8.14
C GLU A 67 -4.72 -19.56 -8.20
N CYS A 68 -3.96 -19.47 -7.10
CA CYS A 68 -2.74 -18.68 -7.01
C CYS A 68 -1.48 -19.49 -7.33
N SER A 69 -1.53 -20.82 -7.26
CA SER A 69 -0.39 -21.68 -7.59
C SER A 69 0.03 -21.48 -9.05
N ALA A 70 -0.96 -21.29 -9.93
CA ALA A 70 -0.81 -21.06 -11.37
C ALA A 70 -0.31 -19.65 -11.74
N TYR A 71 -0.14 -18.73 -10.78
CA TYR A 71 0.41 -17.40 -11.08
C TYR A 71 1.90 -17.49 -11.44
N SER A 72 2.32 -16.71 -12.44
CA SER A 72 3.74 -16.56 -12.76
C SER A 72 4.50 -15.92 -11.60
N GLN A 73 5.80 -16.19 -11.53
CA GLN A 73 6.65 -15.66 -10.46
C GLN A 73 6.60 -14.14 -10.39
N ASP A 74 6.65 -13.45 -11.53
CA ASP A 74 6.57 -11.98 -11.60
C ASP A 74 5.31 -11.42 -10.94
N ILE A 75 4.17 -12.13 -11.08
CA ILE A 75 2.90 -11.72 -10.47
C ILE A 75 2.92 -11.97 -8.96
N LYS A 76 3.48 -13.09 -8.50
CA LYS A 76 3.65 -13.39 -7.08
C LYS A 76 4.52 -12.34 -6.40
N ASP A 77 5.60 -11.95 -7.04
CA ASP A 77 6.54 -10.93 -6.58
C ASP A 77 5.85 -9.56 -6.46
N LEU A 78 5.13 -9.16 -7.51
CA LEU A 78 4.42 -7.88 -7.52
C LEU A 78 3.29 -7.83 -6.48
N LEU A 79 2.60 -8.95 -6.23
CA LEU A 79 1.60 -9.08 -5.17
C LEU A 79 2.22 -9.00 -3.78
N TYR A 80 3.39 -9.62 -3.57
CA TYR A 80 4.15 -9.54 -2.32
C TYR A 80 4.57 -8.10 -2.03
N GLU A 81 5.20 -7.42 -3.00
CA GLU A 81 5.61 -6.02 -2.86
C GLU A 81 4.43 -5.11 -2.55
N TYR A 82 3.31 -5.31 -3.27
CA TYR A 82 2.07 -4.57 -3.01
C TYR A 82 1.54 -4.80 -1.60
N TYR A 83 1.60 -6.04 -1.10
CA TYR A 83 1.18 -6.36 0.27
C TYR A 83 2.08 -5.67 1.29
N VAL A 84 3.40 -5.81 1.18
CA VAL A 84 4.39 -5.17 2.05
C VAL A 84 4.21 -3.64 2.04
N PHE A 85 4.03 -3.05 0.86
CA PHE A 85 3.76 -1.62 0.71
C PHE A 85 2.48 -1.19 1.45
N LYS A 86 1.40 -1.97 1.35
CA LYS A 86 0.15 -1.68 2.07
C LYS A 86 0.28 -1.82 3.57
N VAL A 87 1.06 -2.78 4.05
CA VAL A 87 1.34 -2.93 5.48
C VAL A 87 2.14 -1.73 5.99
N LYS A 88 3.18 -1.30 5.27
CA LYS A 88 3.98 -0.11 5.61
C LYS A 88 3.11 1.17 5.65
N GLN A 89 2.25 1.38 4.65
CA GLN A 89 1.31 2.51 4.67
C GLN A 89 0.36 2.48 5.87
N LYS A 90 -0.16 1.30 6.25
CA LYS A 90 -1.00 1.17 7.44
C LYS A 90 -0.24 1.58 8.71
N LYS A 91 0.98 1.06 8.90
CA LYS A 91 1.86 1.43 10.04
C LYS A 91 2.10 2.95 10.11
N GLU A 92 2.35 3.59 8.97
CA GLU A 92 2.59 5.04 8.92
C GLU A 92 1.31 5.86 9.22
N SER A 93 0.16 5.41 8.72
CA SER A 93 -1.13 6.07 8.98
C SER A 93 -1.56 5.99 10.44
N THR A 94 -1.28 4.88 11.12
CA THR A 94 -1.48 4.76 12.58
C THR A 94 -0.55 5.67 13.36
N ASN A 95 0.70 5.85 12.90
CA ASN A 95 1.67 6.75 13.53
C ASN A 95 1.31 8.24 13.37
N LYS A 96 0.64 8.61 12.27
CA LYS A 96 0.13 9.97 12.06
C LYS A 96 -1.09 10.26 12.95
N LYS A 97 -1.98 9.29 13.18
CA LYS A 97 -3.14 9.45 14.10
C LYS A 97 -2.72 9.57 15.57
N SER A 98 -1.75 8.78 16.04
CA SER A 98 -1.27 8.86 17.43
C SER A 98 -0.61 10.22 17.74
N LYS A 99 0.12 10.82 16.79
CA LYS A 99 0.68 12.18 16.93
C LYS A 99 -0.39 13.29 17.02
N GLN A 100 -1.54 13.10 16.35
CA GLN A 100 -2.63 14.08 16.39
C GLN A 100 -3.43 14.01 17.71
N SER A 101 -3.55 12.82 18.32
CA SER A 101 -4.22 12.64 19.62
C SER A 101 -3.42 13.14 20.83
N GLU A 102 -2.08 13.17 20.78
CA GLU A 102 -1.25 13.79 21.84
C GLU A 102 -1.31 15.33 21.82
N SER A 103 -1.64 15.91 20.66
CA SER A 103 -1.73 17.37 20.50
C SER A 103 -3.04 17.97 21.07
N GLN A 104 -4.07 17.16 21.31
CA GLN A 104 -5.35 17.64 21.87
C GLN A 104 -5.49 17.45 23.38
N THR A 105 -4.77 16.52 24.00
CA THR A 105 -4.84 16.28 25.46
C THR A 105 -4.01 17.29 26.26
N SER A 106 -2.95 17.85 25.67
CA SER A 106 -2.12 18.90 26.27
C SER A 106 -2.82 20.27 26.35
N ASN A 107 -3.69 20.62 25.39
CA ASN A 107 -4.40 21.91 25.38
C ASN A 107 -5.61 21.96 26.35
N LYS A 108 -6.26 20.82 26.67
CA LYS A 108 -7.38 20.79 27.62
C LYS A 108 -6.93 20.95 29.08
N LYS A 109 -5.68 20.56 29.41
CA LYS A 109 -5.10 20.71 30.76
C LYS A 109 -4.67 22.15 31.10
N LYS A 110 -4.26 22.96 30.12
CA LYS A 110 -3.92 24.38 30.36
C LYS A 110 -5.15 25.26 30.61
N LYS A 111 -6.28 25.02 29.95
CA LYS A 111 -7.51 25.85 30.12
C LYS A 111 -8.23 25.64 31.45
N LYS A 112 -8.06 24.49 32.12
CA LYS A 112 -8.63 24.25 33.48
C LYS A 112 -7.81 24.89 34.60
N ARG A 113 -6.50 25.11 34.44
CA ARG A 113 -5.65 25.74 35.49
C ARG A 113 -5.74 27.26 35.51
N SER A 114 -6.10 27.91 34.40
CA SER A 114 -6.27 29.36 34.34
C SER A 114 -7.55 29.86 35.02
N ARG A 115 -8.67 29.12 34.90
CA ARG A 115 -9.93 29.52 35.55
C ARG A 115 -9.94 29.39 37.08
N SER A 116 -9.03 28.60 37.67
CA SER A 116 -8.98 28.43 39.13
C SER A 116 -8.16 29.52 39.84
N LYS A 117 -7.32 30.28 39.11
CA LYS A 117 -6.51 31.37 39.69
C LYS A 117 -7.22 32.72 39.72
N GLU A 118 -8.22 32.92 38.87
CA GLU A 118 -8.95 34.20 38.79
C GLU A 118 -10.01 34.37 39.89
N ARG A 119 -10.58 33.27 40.39
CA ARG A 119 -11.57 33.32 41.48
C ARG A 119 -10.98 33.62 42.85
N LYS A 120 -9.68 33.41 43.08
CA LYS A 120 -9.04 33.65 44.38
C LYS A 120 -8.56 35.09 44.60
N ARG A 121 -8.75 35.98 43.64
CA ARG A 121 -8.39 37.42 43.76
C ARG A 121 -9.58 38.36 43.88
N ALA A 122 -10.81 37.84 43.77
CA ALA A 122 -12.03 38.65 43.87
C ALA A 122 -12.70 38.57 45.26
N GLU A 123 -12.11 37.85 46.21
CA GLU A 123 -12.60 37.66 47.60
C GLU A 123 -11.56 38.09 48.65
N SER A 124 -10.61 38.98 48.30
CA SER A 124 -9.69 39.60 49.27
C SER A 124 -9.69 41.10 49.11
#